data_AF-A0A537Q0Z5-F1
#
_entry.id   AF-A0A537Q0Z5-F1
#
_cell.length_a   1.000
_cell.length_b   1.000
_cell.length_c   1.000
_cell.angle_alpha   90.00
_cell.angle_beta   90.00
_cell.angle_gamma   90.00
#
_symmetry.space_group_name_H-M   'P 1'
#
loop_
_entity.id
_entity.type
_entity.pdbx_description
1 polymer ?
#
loop_
_entity_poly.entity_id
_entity_poly.type
_entity_poly.pdbx_seq_one_letter_code
_entity_poly.pdbx_strand_id
1 'polypeptide(L)'
;MAAALVAYRTVYFLLPLLLSTILLASFEARRSLDSEIGRRVGRPAVQLAPLFPAATTFGVGATLVMSGAMPAFIDRLQVLQVDLPLWAVEASHLLASIAGLVLLFAARGLFHRLDGAWWLALSMTLASIPFSLIKGLAIVAPSVAGILLIGLIMARRQFRRTTSLFAQPLTTGWLIAVGCVLAAMVWILFFAFGDVEYAHELWWQFESDATAPRALRAVLGVSVLGLALGISQLLRPAIGRIAPPSAAELDQARRIAAGQARPDALLALMGDKTLLFSDSCRSFLMFAKRGRTWAALGDPVGPPEEWPELVWRFVELADAHGGRAAFYQVPAESLPIYLDAGLKPLKVGEEARLSLPRLASMAPAEPASAMR
;
A
#
# COMPACT_ATOMS: atom_id res chain seq x y z
N MET A 1 -11.12 27.80 25.64
CA MET A 1 -11.59 26.91 24.54
C MET A 1 -10.48 26.45 23.60
N ALA A 2 -9.65 27.36 23.04
CA ALA A 2 -8.54 27.00 22.14
C ALA A 2 -7.50 26.02 22.74
N ALA A 3 -7.12 26.21 24.02
CA ALA A 3 -6.21 25.28 24.72
C ALA A 3 -6.80 23.87 24.88
N ALA A 4 -8.11 23.74 25.10
CA ALA A 4 -8.80 22.46 25.20
C ALA A 4 -8.90 21.76 23.84
N LEU A 5 -9.10 22.51 22.75
CA LEU A 5 -9.10 22.00 21.38
C LEU A 5 -7.71 21.55 20.92
N VAL A 6 -6.65 22.28 21.29
CA VAL A 6 -5.26 21.89 21.04
C VAL A 6 -4.90 20.66 21.87
N ALA A 7 -5.26 20.62 23.17
CA ALA A 7 -5.05 19.46 24.02
C ALA A 7 -5.79 18.22 23.50
N TYR A 8 -7.05 18.38 23.08
CA TYR A 8 -7.82 17.32 22.44
C TYR A 8 -7.13 16.80 21.18
N ARG A 9 -6.69 17.70 20.28
CA ARG A 9 -5.99 17.30 19.05
C ARG A 9 -4.63 16.64 19.33
N THR A 10 -3.88 17.12 20.32
CA THR A 10 -2.60 16.52 20.72
C THR A 10 -2.79 15.14 21.33
N VAL A 11 -3.78 14.96 22.20
CA VAL A 11 -4.03 13.68 22.87
C VAL A 11 -4.66 12.66 21.90
N TYR A 12 -5.56 13.07 21.01
CA TYR A 12 -6.24 12.14 20.10
C TYR A 12 -5.51 11.87 18.78
N PHE A 13 -4.69 12.80 18.26
CA PHE A 13 -3.97 12.59 16.99
C PHE A 13 -2.46 12.38 17.18
N LEU A 14 -1.81 13.17 18.03
CA LEU A 14 -0.35 13.07 18.24
C LEU A 14 0.04 11.87 19.11
N LEU A 15 -0.72 11.56 20.16
CA LEU A 15 -0.39 10.47 21.08
C LEU A 15 -0.46 9.09 20.41
N PRO A 16 -1.53 8.72 19.67
CA PRO A 16 -1.58 7.41 19.01
C PRO A 16 -0.55 7.29 17.88
N LEU A 17 -0.25 8.41 17.21
CA LEU A 17 0.77 8.48 16.17
C LEU A 17 2.18 8.25 16.72
N LEU A 18 2.54 8.95 17.81
CA LEU A 18 3.81 8.77 18.52
C LEU A 18 3.95 7.35 19.07
N LEU A 19 2.88 6.82 19.68
CA LEU A 19 2.88 5.45 20.19
C LEU A 19 3.13 4.44 19.05
N SER A 20 2.49 4.66 17.89
CA SER A 20 2.64 3.83 16.70
C SER A 20 4.06 3.88 16.12
N THR A 21 4.67 5.06 16.00
CA THR A 21 6.06 5.18 15.53
C THR A 21 7.07 4.63 16.51
N ILE A 22 6.89 4.81 17.83
CA ILE A 22 7.75 4.21 18.85
C ILE A 22 7.63 2.67 18.84
N LEU A 23 6.42 2.14 18.71
CA LEU A 23 6.20 0.69 18.56
C LEU A 23 6.87 0.14 17.29
N LEU A 24 6.75 0.84 16.17
CA LEU A 24 7.38 0.44 14.91
C LEU A 24 8.92 0.48 15.00
N ALA A 25 9.47 1.57 15.54
CA ALA A 25 10.90 1.76 15.74
C ALA A 25 11.49 0.71 16.69
N SER A 26 10.80 0.43 17.80
CA SER A 26 11.23 -0.60 18.76
C SER A 26 11.13 -2.01 18.19
N PHE A 27 10.13 -2.28 17.33
CA PHE A 27 10.01 -3.56 16.63
C PHE A 27 11.14 -3.75 15.61
N GLU A 28 11.47 -2.73 14.82
CA GLU A 28 12.53 -2.79 13.81
C GLU A 28 13.92 -2.87 14.45
N ALA A 29 14.15 -2.17 15.57
CA ALA A 29 15.36 -2.29 16.37
C ALA A 29 15.54 -3.70 16.96
N ARG A 30 14.45 -4.31 17.46
CA ARG A 30 14.46 -5.70 17.95
C ARG A 30 14.65 -6.72 16.84
N ARG A 31 14.14 -6.45 15.63
CA ARG A 31 14.33 -7.31 14.46
C ARG A 31 15.76 -7.24 13.91
N SER A 32 16.45 -6.12 14.09
CA SER A 32 17.87 -5.96 13.70
C SER A 32 18.84 -6.62 14.69
N LEU A 33 18.38 -7.01 15.88
CA LEU A 33 19.16 -7.70 16.89
C LEU A 33 18.81 -9.20 16.84
N ASP A 34 19.63 -9.96 16.13
CA ASP A 34 19.55 -11.40 15.89
C ASP A 34 19.54 -12.22 17.21
N SER A 35 18.39 -12.33 17.88
CA SER A 35 18.24 -13.17 19.06
C SER A 35 17.02 -14.09 18.97
N GLU A 36 17.22 -15.33 19.43
CA GLU A 36 16.26 -16.46 19.37
C GLU A 36 14.86 -16.15 19.93
N ILE A 37 14.72 -15.08 20.71
CA ILE A 37 13.47 -14.58 21.29
C ILE A 37 12.55 -13.94 20.22
N GLY A 38 13.11 -13.37 19.15
CA GLY A 38 12.35 -12.79 18.02
C GLY A 38 11.52 -13.83 17.25
N ARG A 39 11.91 -15.12 17.32
CA ARG A 39 11.26 -16.21 16.57
C ARG A 39 9.94 -16.69 17.20
N ARG A 40 9.72 -16.45 18.50
CA ARG A 40 8.47 -16.82 19.20
C ARG A 40 7.43 -15.71 19.25
N VAL A 41 7.83 -14.44 19.11
CA VAL A 41 6.93 -13.26 19.10
C VAL A 41 6.58 -12.79 17.68
N GLY A 42 7.27 -13.31 16.64
CA GLY A 42 7.14 -12.84 15.26
C GLY A 42 5.84 -13.18 14.52
N ARG A 43 4.94 -14.01 15.06
CA ARG A 43 3.74 -14.48 14.31
C ARG A 43 2.63 -13.44 14.12
N PRO A 44 2.29 -12.57 15.09
CA PRO A 44 1.34 -11.47 14.86
C PRO A 44 2.02 -10.20 14.33
N ALA A 45 3.29 -9.99 14.65
CA ALA A 45 3.98 -8.72 14.42
C ALA A 45 4.45 -8.51 12.96
N VAL A 46 4.72 -9.59 12.21
CA VAL A 46 5.06 -9.52 10.77
C VAL A 46 3.84 -9.12 9.92
N GLN A 47 2.63 -9.49 10.35
CA GLN A 47 1.38 -9.15 9.66
C GLN A 47 0.93 -7.70 9.90
N LEU A 48 1.28 -7.10 11.04
CA LEU A 48 0.90 -5.72 11.39
C LEU A 48 1.95 -4.66 11.02
N ALA A 49 3.20 -5.07 10.73
CA ALA A 49 4.29 -4.16 10.37
C ALA A 49 3.96 -3.15 9.23
N PRO A 50 3.25 -3.50 8.14
CA PRO A 50 2.92 -2.54 7.08
C PRO A 50 1.66 -1.70 7.39
N LEU A 51 0.84 -2.12 8.37
CA LEU A 51 -0.37 -1.39 8.76
C LEU A 51 -0.01 -0.05 9.42
N PHE A 52 1.05 -0.03 10.24
CA PHE A 52 1.48 1.18 10.93
C PHE A 52 1.82 2.33 9.97
N PRO A 53 2.82 2.23 9.08
CA PRO A 53 3.18 3.32 8.17
C PRO A 53 2.03 3.71 7.22
N ALA A 54 1.19 2.75 6.82
CA ALA A 54 -0.01 3.04 6.03
C ALA A 54 -1.04 3.86 6.82
N ALA A 55 -1.38 3.43 8.04
CA ALA A 55 -2.37 4.08 8.89
C ALA A 55 -1.92 5.48 9.33
N THR A 56 -0.64 5.63 9.68
CA THR A 56 -0.07 6.93 10.04
C THR A 56 -0.06 7.88 8.84
N THR A 57 0.35 7.41 7.66
CA THR A 57 0.28 8.20 6.42
C THR A 57 -1.15 8.63 6.10
N PHE A 58 -2.13 7.74 6.27
CA PHE A 58 -3.54 8.06 6.06
C PHE A 58 -4.04 9.13 7.05
N GLY A 59 -3.71 8.98 8.35
CA GLY A 59 -4.09 9.95 9.38
C GLY A 59 -3.47 11.33 9.17
N VAL A 60 -2.19 11.39 8.77
CA VAL A 60 -1.52 12.65 8.40
C VAL A 60 -2.17 13.27 7.16
N GLY A 61 -2.44 12.47 6.13
CA GLY A 61 -3.14 12.91 4.93
C GLY A 61 -4.51 13.51 5.24
N ALA A 62 -5.31 12.83 6.06
CA ALA A 62 -6.61 13.32 6.52
C ALA A 62 -6.49 14.63 7.30
N THR A 63 -5.49 14.73 8.20
CA THR A 63 -5.23 15.95 8.97
C THR A 63 -4.90 17.14 8.07
N LEU A 64 -4.09 16.93 7.03
CA LEU A 64 -3.72 17.97 6.06
C LEU A 64 -4.93 18.43 5.23
N VAL A 65 -5.74 17.49 4.74
CA VAL A 65 -6.97 17.79 3.98
C VAL A 65 -7.98 18.56 4.87
N MET A 66 -8.24 18.07 6.08
CA MET A 66 -9.17 18.72 7.02
C MET A 66 -8.66 20.10 7.47
N SER A 67 -7.35 20.25 7.65
CA SER A 67 -6.74 21.56 7.93
C SER A 67 -7.05 22.56 6.82
N GLY A 68 -7.09 22.11 5.56
CA GLY A 68 -7.48 22.91 4.39
C GLY A 68 -8.85 23.59 4.52
N ALA A 69 -9.82 22.93 5.14
CA ALA A 69 -11.19 23.42 5.32
C ALA A 69 -11.36 24.36 6.53
N MET A 70 -10.38 24.43 7.43
CA MET A 70 -10.43 25.31 8.60
C MET A 70 -10.07 26.76 8.20
N PRO A 71 -10.79 27.77 8.71
CA PRO A 71 -10.39 29.17 8.55
C PRO A 71 -8.94 29.36 8.98
N ALA A 72 -8.16 30.05 8.15
CA ALA A 72 -6.82 30.47 8.55
C ALA A 72 -6.97 31.41 9.74
N PHE A 73 -6.34 31.10 10.88
CA PHE A 73 -6.21 32.04 11.98
C PHE A 73 -5.15 33.09 11.60
N ILE A 74 -5.52 33.98 10.66
CA ILE A 74 -4.68 35.08 10.15
C ILE A 74 -4.29 36.02 11.31
N ASP A 75 -5.09 36.08 12.36
CA ASP A 75 -4.80 36.81 13.61
C ASP A 75 -3.42 36.46 14.19
N ARG A 76 -2.91 35.24 13.97
CA ARG A 76 -1.56 34.85 14.42
C ARG A 76 -0.42 35.36 13.55
N LEU A 77 -0.67 35.63 12.26
CA LEU A 77 0.34 36.17 11.33
C LEU A 77 0.53 37.67 11.54
N GLN A 78 -0.54 38.41 11.88
CA GLN A 78 -0.44 39.83 12.25
C GLN A 78 0.36 40.07 13.53
N VAL A 79 0.35 39.12 14.48
CA VAL A 79 1.15 39.18 15.71
C VAL A 79 2.66 39.00 15.43
N LEU A 80 3.05 38.39 14.30
CA LEU A 80 4.45 38.07 14.00
C LEU A 80 5.12 39.01 12.99
N GLN A 81 4.42 40.03 12.46
CA GLN A 81 4.96 41.04 11.52
C GLN A 81 5.77 40.45 10.35
N VAL A 82 5.41 39.26 9.87
CA VAL A 82 6.07 38.64 8.70
C VAL A 82 5.30 39.04 7.45
N ASP A 83 5.91 39.87 6.60
CA ASP A 83 5.39 40.26 5.27
C ASP A 83 5.48 39.10 4.28
N LEU A 84 4.63 38.08 4.48
CA LEU A 84 4.41 37.04 3.48
C LEU A 84 3.39 37.52 2.46
N PRO A 85 3.68 37.45 1.15
CA PRO A 85 2.72 37.87 0.15
C PRO A 85 1.49 36.95 0.17
N LEU A 86 0.31 37.55 0.04
CA LEU A 86 -0.98 36.87 0.20
C LEU A 86 -1.11 35.62 -0.68
N TRP A 87 -0.60 35.68 -1.92
CA TRP A 87 -0.61 34.55 -2.85
C TRP A 87 0.17 33.34 -2.34
N ALA A 88 1.24 33.54 -1.57
CA ALA A 88 2.06 32.45 -1.01
C ALA A 88 1.31 31.74 0.12
N VAL A 89 0.57 32.49 0.95
CA VAL A 89 -0.29 31.92 2.00
C VAL A 89 -1.43 31.12 1.34
N GLU A 90 -2.13 31.67 0.36
CA GLU A 90 -3.20 30.96 -0.36
C GLU A 90 -2.70 29.70 -1.07
N ALA A 91 -1.57 29.79 -1.79
CA ALA A 91 -0.97 28.63 -2.45
C ALA A 91 -0.58 27.55 -1.44
N SER A 92 -0.03 27.92 -0.28
CA SER A 92 0.37 26.96 0.76
C SER A 92 -0.82 26.17 1.31
N HIS A 93 -1.99 26.79 1.47
CA HIS A 93 -3.22 26.11 1.89
C HIS A 93 -3.66 25.03 0.89
N LEU A 94 -3.68 25.40 -0.40
CA LEU A 94 -4.08 24.50 -1.46
C LEU A 94 -3.06 23.35 -1.60
N LEU A 95 -1.78 23.67 -1.66
CA LEU A 95 -0.70 22.70 -1.83
C LEU A 95 -0.59 21.73 -0.64
N ALA A 96 -0.79 22.19 0.59
CA ALA A 96 -0.85 21.31 1.76
C ALA A 96 -2.02 20.33 1.69
N SER A 97 -3.19 20.79 1.20
CA SER A 97 -4.38 19.95 1.07
C SER A 97 -4.24 18.93 -0.08
N ILE A 98 -3.62 19.33 -1.20
CA ILE A 98 -3.26 18.42 -2.30
C ILE A 98 -2.26 17.38 -1.82
N ALA A 99 -1.20 17.78 -1.10
CA ALA A 99 -0.25 16.85 -0.51
C ALA A 99 -0.95 15.86 0.43
N GLY A 100 -1.89 16.33 1.24
CA GLY A 100 -2.73 15.49 2.09
C GLY A 100 -3.55 14.46 1.30
N LEU A 101 -4.21 14.88 0.22
CA LEU A 101 -4.96 13.98 -0.66
C LEU A 101 -4.05 12.93 -1.29
N VAL A 102 -2.87 13.33 -1.78
CA VAL A 102 -1.90 12.39 -2.36
C VAL A 102 -1.42 11.38 -1.31
N LEU A 103 -1.20 11.80 -0.06
CA LEU A 103 -0.87 10.90 1.05
C LEU A 103 -1.99 9.89 1.35
N LEU A 104 -3.27 10.29 1.22
CA LEU A 104 -4.39 9.34 1.34
C LEU A 104 -4.34 8.24 0.26
N PHE A 105 -3.82 8.51 -0.94
CA PHE A 105 -3.63 7.46 -1.95
C PHE A 105 -2.32 6.69 -1.73
N ALA A 106 -1.25 7.37 -1.32
CA ALA A 106 0.04 6.75 -1.05
C ALA A 106 -0.03 5.72 0.10
N ALA A 107 -0.81 6.00 1.15
CA ALA A 107 -0.99 5.11 2.30
C ALA A 107 -1.38 3.68 1.93
N ARG A 108 -2.18 3.49 0.87
CA ARG A 108 -2.49 2.15 0.33
C ARG A 108 -1.25 1.48 -0.27
N GLY A 109 -0.49 2.20 -1.08
CA GLY A 109 0.74 1.66 -1.66
C GLY A 109 1.75 1.28 -0.58
N LEU A 110 1.78 2.01 0.56
CA LEU A 110 2.57 1.62 1.73
C LEU A 110 2.03 0.35 2.40
N PHE A 111 0.70 0.18 2.48
CA PHE A 111 0.11 -1.06 2.98
C PHE A 111 0.55 -2.29 2.15
N HIS A 112 0.69 -2.12 0.83
CA HIS A 112 1.22 -3.13 -0.10
C HIS A 112 2.75 -3.11 -0.26
N ARG A 113 3.48 -2.35 0.59
CA ARG A 113 4.95 -2.25 0.64
C ARG A 113 5.63 -1.81 -0.67
N LEU A 114 4.97 -0.97 -1.46
CA LEU A 114 5.50 -0.49 -2.75
C LEU A 114 6.58 0.60 -2.56
N ASP A 115 7.70 0.49 -3.26
CA ASP A 115 8.80 1.48 -3.21
C ASP A 115 8.38 2.83 -3.80
N GLY A 116 7.59 2.82 -4.87
CA GLY A 116 7.03 4.06 -5.44
C GLY A 116 6.14 4.80 -4.43
N ALA A 117 5.37 4.05 -3.63
CA ALA A 117 4.49 4.62 -2.60
C ALA A 117 5.28 5.29 -1.49
N TRP A 118 6.39 4.69 -1.11
CA TRP A 118 7.30 5.26 -0.13
C TRP A 118 7.90 6.59 -0.63
N TRP A 119 8.39 6.65 -1.87
CA TRP A 119 8.93 7.90 -2.44
C TRP A 119 7.87 9.00 -2.57
N LEU A 120 6.66 8.63 -3.01
CA LEU A 120 5.53 9.56 -3.08
C LEU A 120 5.17 10.09 -1.70
N ALA A 121 5.04 9.22 -0.70
CA ALA A 121 4.73 9.62 0.67
C ALA A 121 5.85 10.47 1.28
N LEU A 122 7.11 10.12 1.05
CA LEU A 122 8.26 10.87 1.55
C LEU A 122 8.29 12.29 0.96
N SER A 123 8.19 12.41 -0.37
CA SER A 123 8.23 13.69 -1.06
C SER A 123 7.06 14.60 -0.68
N MET A 124 5.83 14.06 -0.63
CA MET A 124 4.65 14.82 -0.21
C MET A 124 4.70 15.21 1.27
N THR A 125 5.20 14.34 2.15
CA THR A 125 5.37 14.67 3.57
C THR A 125 6.40 15.77 3.75
N LEU A 126 7.55 15.67 3.07
CA LEU A 126 8.60 16.69 3.10
C LEU A 126 8.10 18.05 2.58
N ALA A 127 7.34 18.05 1.47
CA ALA A 127 6.74 19.25 0.91
C ALA A 127 5.64 19.85 1.81
N SER A 128 4.89 19.01 2.52
CA SER A 128 3.78 19.46 3.39
C SER A 128 4.24 20.28 4.61
N ILE A 129 5.48 20.08 5.08
CA ILE A 129 6.05 20.78 6.24
C ILE A 129 6.16 22.29 6.00
N PRO A 130 6.87 22.79 4.98
CA PRO A 130 6.96 24.23 4.72
C PRO A 130 5.59 24.84 4.40
N PHE A 131 4.72 24.14 3.66
CA PHE A 131 3.37 24.63 3.38
C PHE A 131 2.54 24.81 4.65
N SER A 132 2.64 23.88 5.60
CA SER A 132 1.94 23.95 6.88
C SER A 132 2.47 25.06 7.79
N LEU A 133 3.77 25.39 7.69
CA LEU A 133 4.38 26.48 8.45
C LEU A 133 3.92 27.85 7.92
N ILE A 134 3.96 28.03 6.59
CA ILE A 134 3.57 29.29 5.91
C ILE A 134 2.09 29.64 6.15
N LYS A 135 1.23 28.62 6.21
CA LYS A 135 -0.23 28.75 6.39
C LYS A 135 -0.67 29.41 7.71
N GLY A 136 0.15 29.42 8.75
CA GLY A 136 -0.23 30.09 10.01
C GLY A 136 0.38 29.51 11.29
N LEU A 137 1.58 28.93 11.20
CA LEU A 137 2.37 28.47 12.37
C LEU A 137 1.60 27.55 13.33
N ALA A 138 0.62 26.81 12.82
CA ALA A 138 -0.05 25.78 13.59
C ALA A 138 0.94 24.64 13.81
N ILE A 139 1.43 24.47 15.05
CA ILE A 139 2.47 23.50 15.40
C ILE A 139 2.05 22.06 15.08
N VAL A 140 0.75 21.75 15.16
CA VAL A 140 0.23 20.38 15.06
C VAL A 140 0.52 19.72 13.70
N ALA A 141 0.19 20.37 12.58
CA ALA A 141 0.35 19.79 11.24
C ALA A 141 1.81 19.47 10.86
N PRO A 142 2.78 20.41 10.98
CA PRO A 142 4.19 20.11 10.71
C PRO A 142 4.79 19.13 11.73
N SER A 143 4.36 19.12 12.99
CA SER A 143 4.81 18.11 13.96
C SER A 143 4.36 16.69 13.58
N VAL A 144 3.10 16.52 13.20
CA VAL A 144 2.55 15.24 12.75
C VAL A 144 3.23 14.76 11.47
N ALA A 145 3.47 15.67 10.50
CA ALA A 145 4.22 15.38 9.29
C ALA A 145 5.69 15.01 9.59
N GLY A 146 6.34 15.69 10.54
CA GLY A 146 7.70 15.38 10.98
C GLY A 146 7.83 13.98 11.60
N ILE A 147 6.86 13.57 12.43
CA ILE A 147 6.82 12.22 13.01
C ILE A 147 6.64 11.18 11.91
N LEU A 148 5.76 11.43 10.94
CA LEU A 148 5.59 10.55 9.79
C LEU A 148 6.89 10.44 8.98
N LEU A 149 7.56 11.56 8.71
CA LEU A 149 8.82 11.60 7.95
C LEU A 149 9.89 10.71 8.59
N ILE A 150 10.07 10.81 9.91
CA ILE A 150 11.00 9.95 10.66
C ILE A 150 10.57 8.48 10.53
N GLY A 151 9.30 8.18 10.75
CA GLY A 151 8.76 6.82 10.64
C GLY A 151 8.98 6.20 9.25
N LEU A 152 8.80 6.98 8.18
CA LEU A 152 9.04 6.55 6.81
C LEU A 152 10.53 6.26 6.56
N ILE A 153 11.43 7.13 7.02
CA ILE A 153 12.88 6.95 6.87
C ILE A 153 13.35 5.69 7.60
N MET A 154 12.89 5.48 8.84
CA MET A 154 13.23 4.28 9.63
C MET A 154 12.76 3.00 8.94
N ALA A 155 11.51 3.01 8.45
CA ALA A 155 10.91 1.86 7.77
C ALA A 155 11.39 1.64 6.33
N ARG A 156 12.40 2.38 5.83
CA ARG A 156 12.90 2.29 4.43
C ARG A 156 13.20 0.86 3.99
N ARG A 157 13.72 0.03 4.90
CA ARG A 157 14.10 -1.36 4.61
C ARG A 157 12.89 -2.26 4.31
N GLN A 158 11.68 -1.84 4.69
CA GLN A 158 10.44 -2.59 4.49
C GLN A 158 9.84 -2.39 3.09
N PHE A 159 10.24 -1.36 2.35
CA PHE A 159 9.68 -0.95 1.06
C PHE A 159 10.64 -1.18 -0.11
N ARG A 160 11.15 -2.40 -0.28
CA ARG A 160 12.10 -2.72 -1.37
C ARG A 160 11.44 -3.17 -2.68
N ARG A 161 10.10 -3.12 -2.77
CA ARG A 161 9.34 -3.72 -3.86
C ARG A 161 9.16 -2.74 -5.02
N THR A 162 9.79 -3.02 -6.16
CA THR A 162 9.71 -2.20 -7.37
C THR A 162 8.46 -2.53 -8.19
N THR A 163 7.29 -2.08 -7.72
CA THR A 163 6.04 -2.16 -8.51
C THR A 163 5.45 -0.77 -8.69
N SER A 164 4.85 -0.52 -9.85
CA SER A 164 4.22 0.77 -10.15
C SER A 164 2.96 0.98 -9.28
N LEU A 165 2.99 2.03 -8.46
CA LEU A 165 1.87 2.52 -7.64
C LEU A 165 0.53 2.61 -8.38
N PHE A 166 0.57 3.14 -9.60
CA PHE A 166 -0.63 3.39 -10.41
C PHE A 166 -1.05 2.16 -11.21
N ALA A 167 -0.29 1.07 -11.15
CA ALA A 167 -0.64 -0.18 -11.82
C ALA A 167 -1.72 -0.98 -11.07
N GLN A 168 -2.03 -0.64 -9.82
CA GLN A 168 -2.96 -1.39 -8.97
C GLN A 168 -4.36 -0.77 -8.94
N PRO A 169 -5.44 -1.57 -8.96
CA PRO A 169 -6.79 -1.07 -8.73
C PRO A 169 -6.97 -0.65 -7.27
N LEU A 170 -7.77 0.40 -7.05
CA LEU A 170 -8.21 0.75 -5.70
C LEU A 170 -9.32 -0.21 -5.28
N THR A 171 -9.21 -0.78 -4.07
CA THR A 171 -10.31 -1.57 -3.50
C THR A 171 -11.46 -0.65 -3.15
N THR A 172 -12.69 -1.17 -3.23
CA THR A 172 -13.91 -0.43 -2.87
C THR A 172 -13.83 0.14 -1.46
N GLY A 173 -13.26 -0.60 -0.50
CA GLY A 173 -13.06 -0.13 0.87
C GLY A 173 -12.16 1.11 0.97
N TRP A 174 -11.14 1.23 0.11
CA TRP A 174 -10.27 2.40 0.10
C TRP A 174 -10.95 3.64 -0.49
N LEU A 175 -11.73 3.44 -1.57
CA LEU A 175 -12.54 4.51 -2.16
C LEU A 175 -13.55 5.06 -1.14
N ILE A 176 -14.20 4.18 -0.37
CA ILE A 176 -15.09 4.58 0.72
C ILE A 176 -14.32 5.38 1.78
N ALA A 177 -13.15 4.92 2.21
CA ALA A 177 -12.34 5.62 3.21
C ALA A 177 -11.94 7.04 2.76
N VAL A 178 -11.45 7.19 1.52
CA VAL A 178 -11.13 8.50 0.93
C VAL A 178 -12.39 9.35 0.80
N GLY A 179 -13.50 8.76 0.33
CA GLY A 179 -14.80 9.44 0.22
C GLY A 179 -15.30 9.97 1.56
N CYS A 180 -15.16 9.22 2.64
CA CYS A 180 -15.50 9.68 4.00
C CYS A 180 -14.65 10.87 4.45
N VAL A 181 -13.35 10.89 4.14
CA VAL A 181 -12.47 12.03 4.47
C VAL A 181 -12.88 13.27 3.69
N LEU A 182 -13.18 13.14 2.40
CA LEU A 182 -13.66 14.24 1.57
C LEU A 182 -15.04 14.74 2.04
N ALA A 183 -15.96 13.84 2.37
CA ALA A 183 -17.27 14.21 2.93
C ALA A 183 -17.12 14.94 4.27
N ALA A 184 -16.23 14.49 5.15
CA ALA A 184 -15.93 15.18 6.41
C ALA A 184 -15.30 16.55 6.18
N MET A 185 -14.42 16.69 5.19
CA MET A 185 -13.83 17.98 4.79
C MET A 185 -14.91 18.96 4.34
N VAL A 186 -15.84 18.51 3.49
CA VAL A 186 -16.98 19.30 3.02
C VAL A 186 -17.92 19.68 4.17
N TRP A 187 -18.22 18.73 5.06
CA TRP A 187 -19.02 19.00 6.26
C TRP A 187 -18.38 20.07 7.15
N ILE A 188 -17.07 19.97 7.41
CA ILE A 188 -16.32 20.95 8.21
C ILE A 188 -16.38 22.32 7.58
N LEU A 189 -16.28 22.41 6.25
CA LEU A 189 -16.41 23.67 5.53
C LEU A 189 -17.79 24.29 5.77
N PHE A 190 -18.87 23.53 5.55
CA PHE A 190 -20.24 24.03 5.77
C PHE A 190 -20.49 24.41 7.23
N PHE A 191 -19.97 23.64 8.19
CA PHE A 191 -20.09 23.95 9.61
C PHE A 191 -19.30 25.21 10.00
N ALA A 192 -18.08 25.37 9.48
CA ALA A 192 -17.20 26.50 9.82
C ALA A 192 -17.64 27.83 9.19
N PHE A 193 -18.35 27.78 8.06
CA PHE A 193 -18.82 28.97 7.33
C PHE A 193 -20.35 29.09 7.29
N GLY A 194 -21.08 28.30 8.08
CA GLY A 194 -22.55 28.25 8.08
C GLY A 194 -23.22 29.48 8.70
N ASP A 195 -22.52 30.23 9.55
CA ASP A 195 -23.01 31.46 10.19
C ASP A 195 -22.76 32.73 9.36
N VAL A 196 -22.15 32.61 8.17
CA VAL A 196 -21.92 33.74 7.27
C VAL A 196 -23.08 33.79 6.28
N GLU A 197 -23.82 34.90 6.28
CA GLU A 197 -24.91 35.16 5.36
C GLU A 197 -24.40 34.97 3.93
N TYR A 198 -24.82 33.86 3.30
CA TYR A 198 -24.40 33.44 1.96
C TYR A 198 -25.01 34.41 0.94
N ALA A 199 -24.47 35.63 0.88
CA ALA A 199 -24.78 36.57 -0.17
C ALA A 199 -24.43 35.91 -1.51
N HIS A 200 -25.34 35.98 -2.46
CA HIS A 200 -25.36 35.25 -3.73
C HIS A 200 -24.22 35.66 -4.71
N GLU A 201 -23.06 36.13 -4.20
CA GLU A 201 -22.02 36.82 -4.96
C GLU A 201 -20.61 36.23 -4.74
N LEU A 202 -20.43 34.91 -4.59
CA LEU A 202 -19.20 34.41 -3.94
C LEU A 202 -18.20 33.50 -4.69
N TRP A 203 -18.24 33.36 -6.03
CA TRP A 203 -17.25 32.49 -6.70
C TRP A 203 -16.20 33.18 -7.56
N TRP A 204 -16.33 34.48 -7.84
CA TRP A 204 -15.44 35.18 -8.80
C TRP A 204 -14.96 36.57 -8.39
N GLN A 205 -15.47 37.17 -7.31
CA GLN A 205 -14.98 38.46 -6.86
C GLN A 205 -13.97 38.32 -5.72
N PHE A 206 -12.85 39.04 -5.86
CA PHE A 206 -11.81 39.18 -4.84
C PHE A 206 -12.24 40.27 -3.86
N GLU A 207 -13.20 39.97 -2.99
CA GLU A 207 -13.51 40.85 -1.86
C GLU A 207 -12.35 40.78 -0.84
N SER A 208 -11.88 41.92 -0.36
CA SER A 208 -10.63 42.06 0.39
C SER A 208 -10.66 41.54 1.84
N ASP A 209 -11.78 40.98 2.31
CA ASP A 209 -11.95 40.48 3.69
C ASP A 209 -12.33 38.97 3.75
N ALA A 210 -11.85 38.22 2.76
CA ALA A 210 -12.50 36.98 2.34
C ALA A 210 -11.75 35.70 2.77
N THR A 211 -11.88 35.28 4.04
CA THR A 211 -11.41 33.95 4.51
C THR A 211 -12.25 32.80 3.93
N ALA A 212 -13.53 33.04 3.63
CA ALA A 212 -14.48 32.02 3.15
C ALA A 212 -14.26 31.56 1.69
N PRO A 213 -14.04 32.43 0.69
CA PRO A 213 -13.78 32.01 -0.69
C PRO A 213 -12.48 31.21 -0.86
N ARG A 214 -11.48 31.44 0.00
CA ARG A 214 -10.19 30.72 -0.01
C ARG A 214 -10.32 29.26 0.39
N ALA A 215 -11.04 28.99 1.49
CA ALA A 215 -11.33 27.63 1.93
C ALA A 215 -12.20 26.87 0.92
N LEU A 216 -13.15 27.58 0.28
CA LEU A 216 -14.01 27.02 -0.77
C LEU A 216 -13.20 26.53 -1.98
N ARG A 217 -12.26 27.33 -2.50
CA ARG A 217 -11.40 26.96 -3.63
C ARG A 217 -10.49 25.77 -3.31
N ALA A 218 -9.93 25.73 -2.10
CA ALA A 218 -9.10 24.60 -1.65
C ALA A 218 -9.90 23.30 -1.56
N VAL A 219 -11.11 23.35 -0.99
CA VAL A 219 -12.03 22.21 -0.92
C VAL A 219 -12.47 21.76 -2.31
N LEU A 220 -12.85 22.70 -3.19
CA LEU A 220 -13.22 22.41 -4.57
C LEU A 220 -12.08 21.75 -5.34
N GLY A 221 -10.88 22.32 -5.31
CA GLY A 221 -9.71 21.78 -6.02
C GLY A 221 -9.36 20.35 -5.56
N VAL A 222 -9.36 20.11 -4.25
CA VAL A 222 -9.10 18.79 -3.67
C VAL A 222 -10.22 17.81 -3.99
N SER A 223 -11.47 18.23 -3.92
CA SER A 223 -12.63 17.38 -4.21
C SER A 223 -12.69 16.99 -5.69
N VAL A 224 -12.43 17.93 -6.60
CA VAL A 224 -12.38 17.69 -8.05
C VAL A 224 -11.21 16.76 -8.38
N LEU A 225 -10.02 16.99 -7.82
CA LEU A 225 -8.87 16.11 -8.04
C LEU A 225 -9.14 14.70 -7.47
N GLY A 226 -9.70 14.61 -6.26
CA GLY A 226 -10.07 13.34 -5.64
C GLY A 226 -11.11 12.57 -6.48
N LEU A 227 -12.11 13.27 -7.02
CA LEU A 227 -13.11 12.70 -7.91
C LEU A 227 -12.49 12.23 -9.24
N ALA A 228 -11.62 13.03 -9.86
CA ALA A 228 -10.92 12.67 -11.10
C ALA A 228 -10.04 11.42 -10.90
N LEU A 229 -9.32 11.34 -9.78
CA LEU A 229 -8.53 10.16 -9.42
C LEU A 229 -9.43 8.94 -9.13
N GLY A 230 -10.57 9.12 -8.46
CA GLY A 230 -11.54 8.06 -8.21
C GLY A 230 -12.16 7.52 -9.50
N ILE A 231 -12.60 8.41 -10.40
CA ILE A 231 -13.19 8.05 -11.70
C ILE A 231 -12.16 7.37 -12.60
N SER A 232 -10.95 7.91 -12.71
CA SER A 232 -9.89 7.29 -13.54
C SER A 232 -9.53 5.89 -13.07
N GLN A 233 -9.59 5.63 -11.76
CA GLN A 233 -9.40 4.28 -11.21
C GLN A 233 -10.60 3.37 -11.44
N LEU A 234 -11.83 3.89 -11.46
CA LEU A 234 -13.04 3.11 -11.73
C LEU A 234 -13.17 2.73 -13.21
N LEU A 235 -12.78 3.63 -14.11
CA LEU A 235 -12.78 3.41 -15.57
C LEU A 235 -11.55 2.63 -16.06
N ARG A 236 -10.62 2.29 -15.16
CA ARG A 236 -9.40 1.58 -15.53
C ARG A 236 -9.74 0.14 -15.97
N PRO A 237 -9.24 -0.33 -17.13
CA PRO A 237 -9.48 -1.69 -17.57
C PRO A 237 -8.99 -2.71 -16.53
N ALA A 238 -9.82 -3.69 -16.20
CA ALA A 238 -9.43 -4.79 -15.32
C ALA A 238 -8.30 -5.59 -16.00
N ILE A 239 -7.08 -5.51 -15.44
CA ILE A 239 -5.90 -6.17 -15.99
C ILE A 239 -5.96 -7.64 -15.63
N GLY A 240 -6.55 -8.49 -16.46
CA GLY A 240 -6.53 -9.95 -16.25
C GLY A 240 -7.23 -10.69 -17.38
N ARG A 241 -6.50 -10.98 -18.46
CA ARG A 241 -6.98 -11.90 -19.49
C ARG A 241 -6.97 -13.31 -18.92
N ILE A 242 -8.15 -13.84 -18.60
CA ILE A 242 -8.33 -15.28 -18.36
C ILE A 242 -8.53 -15.90 -19.75
N ALA A 243 -7.43 -16.10 -20.44
CA ALA A 243 -7.40 -16.78 -21.73
C ALA A 243 -6.38 -17.92 -21.67
N PRO A 244 -6.54 -18.96 -22.48
CA PRO A 244 -5.48 -19.92 -22.73
C PRO A 244 -4.22 -19.18 -23.20
N PRO A 245 -3.02 -19.64 -22.80
CA PRO A 245 -1.78 -19.03 -23.22
C PRO A 245 -1.60 -19.17 -24.74
N SER A 246 -1.09 -18.11 -25.35
CA SER A 246 -0.68 -18.12 -26.75
C SER A 246 0.51 -19.08 -26.97
N ALA A 247 0.73 -19.48 -28.23
CA ALA A 247 1.87 -20.32 -28.58
C ALA A 247 3.22 -19.69 -28.15
N ALA A 248 3.35 -18.36 -28.29
CA ALA A 248 4.55 -17.65 -27.85
C ALA A 248 4.76 -17.68 -26.33
N GLU A 249 3.68 -17.57 -25.55
CA GLU A 249 3.74 -17.69 -24.09
C GLU A 249 4.09 -19.12 -23.65
N LEU A 250 3.53 -20.13 -24.32
CA LEU A 250 3.87 -21.54 -24.07
C LEU A 250 5.35 -21.84 -24.38
N ASP A 251 5.88 -21.30 -25.48
CA ASP A 251 7.30 -21.44 -25.82
C ASP A 251 8.22 -20.72 -24.84
N GLN A 252 7.81 -19.56 -24.31
CA GLN A 252 8.53 -18.88 -23.23
C GLN A 252 8.51 -19.72 -21.94
N ALA A 253 7.34 -20.22 -21.54
CA ALA A 253 7.19 -21.07 -20.36
C ALA A 253 8.03 -22.35 -20.48
N ARG A 254 8.08 -22.97 -21.67
CA ARG A 254 8.94 -24.13 -21.95
C ARG A 254 10.41 -23.82 -21.70
N ARG A 255 10.90 -22.66 -22.18
CA ARG A 255 12.29 -22.23 -21.97
C ARG A 255 12.62 -22.04 -20.50
N ILE A 256 11.72 -21.42 -19.75
CA ILE A 256 11.90 -21.20 -18.30
C ILE A 256 11.87 -22.55 -17.55
N ALA A 257 10.89 -23.40 -17.84
CA ALA A 257 10.69 -24.70 -17.18
C ALA A 257 11.84 -25.67 -17.44
N ALA A 258 12.44 -25.66 -18.64
CA ALA A 258 13.58 -26.52 -18.98
C ALA A 258 14.82 -26.27 -18.09
N GLY A 259 14.96 -25.07 -17.53
CA GLY A 259 16.05 -24.71 -16.62
C GLY A 259 15.78 -25.02 -15.15
N GLN A 260 14.61 -25.58 -14.81
CA GLN A 260 14.21 -25.83 -13.43
C GLN A 260 14.41 -27.29 -13.03
N ALA A 261 14.75 -27.52 -11.76
CA ALA A 261 14.90 -28.87 -11.20
C ALA A 261 13.55 -29.57 -10.94
N ARG A 262 12.44 -28.83 -10.96
CA ARG A 262 11.10 -29.36 -10.64
C ARG A 262 10.32 -29.67 -11.92
N PRO A 263 9.93 -30.93 -12.16
CA PRO A 263 9.21 -31.32 -13.37
C PRO A 263 7.77 -30.78 -13.40
N ASP A 264 7.19 -30.46 -12.24
CA ASP A 264 5.82 -29.92 -12.11
C ASP A 264 5.61 -28.64 -12.96
N ALA A 265 6.70 -27.89 -13.21
CA ALA A 265 6.71 -26.72 -14.08
C ALA A 265 6.21 -27.03 -15.51
N LEU A 266 6.38 -28.26 -15.99
CA LEU A 266 5.96 -28.71 -17.32
C LEU A 266 4.43 -28.83 -17.45
N LEU A 267 3.68 -28.87 -16.34
CA LEU A 267 2.21 -28.86 -16.38
C LEU A 267 1.64 -27.59 -17.01
N ALA A 268 2.42 -26.51 -17.05
CA ALA A 268 2.09 -25.29 -17.79
C ALA A 268 1.91 -25.53 -19.29
N LEU A 269 2.62 -26.53 -19.84
CA LEU A 269 2.63 -26.83 -21.28
C LEU A 269 1.35 -27.54 -21.76
N MET A 270 0.46 -27.95 -20.85
CA MET A 270 -0.84 -28.49 -21.21
C MET A 270 -1.78 -27.43 -21.81
N GLY A 271 -1.48 -26.14 -21.64
CA GLY A 271 -2.26 -25.04 -22.23
C GLY A 271 -3.65 -24.81 -21.62
N ASP A 272 -4.00 -25.53 -20.56
CA ASP A 272 -5.28 -25.43 -19.84
C ASP A 272 -5.26 -24.37 -18.72
N LYS A 273 -4.10 -23.76 -18.46
CA LYS A 273 -3.88 -22.76 -17.41
C LYS A 273 -3.36 -21.47 -18.02
N THR A 274 -3.84 -20.35 -17.50
CA THR A 274 -3.31 -19.03 -17.84
C THR A 274 -1.95 -18.86 -17.18
N LEU A 275 -1.05 -18.11 -17.84
CA LEU A 275 0.30 -17.85 -17.37
C LEU A 275 0.45 -16.38 -16.99
N LEU A 276 0.97 -16.12 -15.79
CA LEU A 276 1.37 -14.80 -15.33
C LEU A 276 2.89 -14.72 -15.31
N PHE A 277 3.50 -13.93 -16.19
CA PHE A 277 4.94 -13.74 -16.25
C PHE A 277 5.42 -12.61 -15.31
N SER A 278 6.66 -12.72 -14.84
CA SER A 278 7.39 -11.61 -14.22
C SER A 278 7.73 -10.54 -15.26
N ASP A 279 8.03 -9.31 -14.82
CA ASP A 279 8.37 -8.21 -15.73
C ASP A 279 9.68 -8.50 -16.51
N SER A 280 10.60 -9.26 -15.92
CA SER A 280 11.82 -9.73 -16.58
C SER A 280 11.55 -10.87 -17.58
N CYS A 281 10.35 -11.43 -17.60
CA CYS A 281 9.96 -12.63 -18.34
C CYS A 281 10.84 -13.87 -18.03
N ARG A 282 11.53 -13.90 -16.88
CA ARG A 282 12.36 -15.04 -16.45
C ARG A 282 11.64 -15.99 -15.50
N SER A 283 10.50 -15.57 -14.96
CA SER A 283 9.65 -16.38 -14.11
C SER A 283 8.20 -16.34 -14.57
N PHE A 284 7.44 -17.37 -14.26
CA PHE A 284 6.01 -17.40 -14.48
C PHE A 284 5.27 -18.15 -13.37
N LEU A 285 3.98 -17.87 -13.25
CA LEU A 285 3.04 -18.56 -12.38
C LEU A 285 1.88 -19.04 -13.24
N MET A 286 1.57 -20.33 -13.15
CA MET A 286 0.45 -20.93 -13.86
C MET A 286 -0.77 -20.99 -12.94
N PHE A 287 -1.93 -20.56 -13.43
CA PHE A 287 -3.16 -20.52 -12.64
C PHE A 287 -4.41 -20.76 -13.47
N ALA A 288 -5.49 -21.09 -12.79
CA ALA A 288 -6.83 -21.16 -13.37
C ALA A 288 -7.83 -20.42 -12.49
N LYS A 289 -8.91 -19.92 -13.09
CA LYS A 289 -10.02 -19.28 -12.37
C LYS A 289 -11.24 -20.18 -12.38
N ARG A 290 -11.82 -20.42 -11.20
CA ARG A 290 -13.12 -21.08 -11.05
C ARG A 290 -14.02 -20.29 -10.10
N GLY A 291 -15.12 -19.75 -10.63
CA GLY A 291 -15.98 -18.82 -9.89
C GLY A 291 -15.19 -17.60 -9.43
N ARG A 292 -15.15 -17.37 -8.11
CA ARG A 292 -14.37 -16.29 -7.48
C ARG A 292 -12.94 -16.70 -7.11
N THR A 293 -12.57 -17.97 -7.23
CA THR A 293 -11.26 -18.46 -6.80
C THR A 293 -10.29 -18.46 -7.96
N TRP A 294 -9.14 -17.83 -7.76
CA TRP A 294 -7.99 -17.87 -8.65
C TRP A 294 -6.96 -18.80 -8.03
N ALA A 295 -6.79 -19.98 -8.60
CA ALA A 295 -5.95 -21.03 -8.05
C ALA A 295 -4.67 -21.17 -8.88
N ALA A 296 -3.54 -20.82 -8.28
CA ALA A 296 -2.21 -21.11 -8.78
C ALA A 296 -1.85 -22.59 -8.51
N LEU A 297 -1.14 -23.22 -9.44
CA LEU A 297 -0.61 -24.56 -9.27
C LEU A 297 0.88 -24.48 -8.89
N GLY A 298 1.20 -24.88 -7.67
CA GLY A 298 2.55 -24.89 -7.13
C GLY A 298 3.10 -23.51 -6.80
N ASP A 299 4.43 -23.45 -6.65
CA ASP A 299 5.20 -22.21 -6.54
C ASP A 299 5.40 -21.55 -7.92
N PRO A 300 5.77 -20.26 -7.96
CA PRO A 300 6.37 -19.66 -9.14
C PRO A 300 7.51 -20.51 -9.74
N VAL A 301 7.59 -20.51 -11.07
CA VAL A 301 8.62 -21.20 -11.84
C VAL A 301 9.62 -20.17 -12.34
N GLY A 302 10.89 -20.27 -11.95
CA GLY A 302 11.94 -19.31 -12.30
C GLY A 302 12.88 -19.01 -11.13
N PRO A 303 13.77 -18.00 -11.25
CA PRO A 303 14.66 -17.59 -10.16
C PRO A 303 13.92 -17.30 -8.83
N PRO A 304 14.33 -17.90 -7.69
CA PRO A 304 13.68 -17.70 -6.38
C PRO A 304 13.55 -16.25 -5.93
N GLU A 305 14.45 -15.38 -6.42
CA GLU A 305 14.48 -13.94 -6.18
C GLU A 305 13.19 -13.23 -6.63
N GLU A 306 12.55 -13.74 -7.69
CA GLU A 306 11.36 -13.13 -8.30
C GLU A 306 10.05 -13.68 -7.71
N TRP A 307 10.11 -14.74 -6.89
CA TRP A 307 8.91 -15.41 -6.39
C TRP A 307 8.05 -14.53 -5.49
N PRO A 308 8.59 -13.77 -4.52
CA PRO A 308 7.76 -12.94 -3.66
C PRO A 308 6.96 -11.89 -4.44
N GLU A 309 7.58 -11.26 -5.44
CA GLU A 309 6.91 -10.29 -6.32
C GLU A 309 5.77 -10.94 -7.09
N LEU A 310 6.03 -12.11 -7.68
CA LEU A 310 5.05 -12.80 -8.53
C LEU A 310 3.85 -13.32 -7.73
N VAL A 311 4.09 -13.83 -6.52
CA VAL A 311 3.03 -14.24 -5.58
C VAL A 311 2.14 -13.05 -5.23
N TRP A 312 2.73 -11.91 -4.86
CA TRP A 312 1.97 -10.71 -4.55
C TRP A 312 1.18 -10.19 -5.74
N ARG A 313 1.81 -10.12 -6.93
CA ARG A 313 1.15 -9.70 -8.16
C ARG A 313 -0.04 -10.60 -8.49
N PHE A 314 0.07 -11.90 -8.23
CA PHE A 314 -1.05 -12.83 -8.40
C PHE A 314 -2.18 -12.59 -7.38
N VAL A 315 -1.85 -12.33 -6.11
CA VAL A 315 -2.85 -11.96 -5.09
C VAL A 315 -3.58 -10.67 -5.49
N GLU A 316 -2.83 -9.64 -5.88
CA GLU A 316 -3.37 -8.37 -6.35
C GLU A 316 -4.22 -8.53 -7.61
N LEU A 317 -3.80 -9.40 -8.53
CA LEU A 317 -4.55 -9.76 -9.74
C LEU A 317 -5.91 -10.40 -9.40
N ALA A 318 -5.93 -11.32 -8.43
CA ALA A 318 -7.17 -11.94 -7.99
C ALA A 318 -8.09 -10.92 -7.31
N ASP A 319 -7.56 -10.11 -6.40
CA ASP A 319 -8.30 -9.05 -5.69
C ASP A 319 -8.87 -7.99 -6.63
N ALA A 320 -8.10 -7.60 -7.65
CA ALA A 320 -8.51 -6.68 -8.72
C ALA A 320 -9.80 -7.12 -9.43
N HIS A 321 -10.02 -8.44 -9.54
CA HIS A 321 -11.20 -9.01 -10.18
C HIS A 321 -12.28 -9.44 -9.18
N GLY A 322 -12.20 -8.95 -7.93
CA GLY A 322 -13.09 -9.37 -6.84
C GLY A 322 -12.97 -10.87 -6.50
N GLY A 323 -11.88 -11.50 -6.90
CA GLY A 323 -11.58 -12.89 -6.64
C GLY A 323 -10.82 -13.11 -5.34
N ARG A 324 -10.46 -14.36 -5.07
CA ARG A 324 -9.60 -14.77 -3.96
C ARG A 324 -8.46 -15.60 -4.54
N ALA A 325 -7.22 -15.23 -4.24
CA ALA A 325 -6.06 -16.03 -4.62
C ALA A 325 -5.92 -17.25 -3.71
N ALA A 326 -5.54 -18.37 -4.31
CA ALA A 326 -5.20 -19.62 -3.66
C ALA A 326 -4.00 -20.25 -4.36
N PHE A 327 -3.15 -20.92 -3.60
CA PHE A 327 -2.01 -21.67 -4.12
C PHE A 327 -2.15 -23.12 -3.73
N TYR A 328 -2.14 -24.01 -4.72
CA TYR A 328 -2.34 -25.44 -4.55
C TYR A 328 -1.00 -26.17 -4.61
N GLN A 329 -0.76 -27.10 -3.68
CA GLN A 329 0.48 -27.90 -3.62
C GLN A 329 1.77 -27.06 -3.51
N VAL A 330 1.78 -26.08 -2.61
CA VAL A 330 3.02 -25.38 -2.24
C VAL A 330 3.78 -26.17 -1.18
N PRO A 331 5.11 -26.29 -1.29
CA PRO A 331 5.95 -27.00 -0.35
C PRO A 331 6.19 -26.16 0.92
N ALA A 332 6.71 -26.80 1.97
CA ALA A 332 6.85 -26.16 3.28
C ALA A 332 7.91 -25.03 3.29
N GLU A 333 8.92 -25.14 2.44
CA GLU A 333 10.07 -24.23 2.37
C GLU A 333 9.66 -22.83 1.88
N SER A 334 8.64 -22.75 1.01
CA SER A 334 8.15 -21.48 0.45
C SER A 334 7.00 -20.84 1.27
N LEU A 335 6.54 -21.49 2.35
CA LEU A 335 5.48 -20.97 3.23
C LEU A 335 5.67 -19.53 3.72
N PRO A 336 6.90 -19.08 4.09
CA PRO A 336 7.10 -17.70 4.53
C PRO A 336 6.62 -16.66 3.50
N ILE A 337 6.80 -16.92 2.20
CA ILE A 337 6.41 -16.02 1.11
C ILE A 337 4.88 -15.82 1.09
N TYR A 338 4.12 -16.90 1.25
CA TYR A 338 2.66 -16.87 1.24
C TYR A 338 2.07 -16.24 2.50
N LEU A 339 2.70 -16.47 3.65
CA LEU A 339 2.31 -15.83 4.91
C LEU A 339 2.50 -14.32 4.86
N ASP A 340 3.61 -13.86 4.26
CA ASP A 340 3.87 -12.44 4.02
C ASP A 340 2.84 -11.83 3.07
N ALA A 341 2.34 -12.59 2.09
CA ALA A 341 1.26 -12.20 1.19
C ALA A 341 -0.15 -12.27 1.82
N GLY A 342 -0.26 -12.56 3.12
CA GLY A 342 -1.54 -12.59 3.86
C GLY A 342 -2.36 -13.86 3.67
N LEU A 343 -1.78 -14.92 3.09
CA LEU A 343 -2.45 -16.20 2.87
C LEU A 343 -2.35 -17.10 4.11
N LYS A 344 -3.33 -17.99 4.26
CA LYS A 344 -3.38 -18.98 5.34
C LYS A 344 -3.09 -20.38 4.79
N PRO A 345 -2.09 -21.11 5.30
CA PRO A 345 -1.79 -22.46 4.83
C PRO A 345 -2.82 -23.47 5.36
N LEU A 346 -3.13 -24.46 4.54
CA LEU A 346 -3.91 -25.63 4.91
C LEU A 346 -3.15 -26.87 4.43
N LYS A 347 -2.92 -27.86 5.31
CA LYS A 347 -2.28 -29.12 4.92
C LYS A 347 -3.24 -29.90 4.03
N VAL A 348 -2.83 -30.15 2.78
CA VAL A 348 -3.63 -30.90 1.80
C VAL A 348 -3.18 -32.36 1.69
N GLY A 349 -1.87 -32.63 1.87
CA GLY A 349 -1.30 -33.97 1.74
C GLY A 349 0.21 -33.96 1.92
N GLU A 350 0.84 -35.07 1.56
CA GLU A 350 2.29 -35.28 1.57
C GLU A 350 2.72 -35.85 0.21
N GLU A 351 3.85 -35.37 -0.31
CA GLU A 351 4.44 -35.85 -1.55
C GLU A 351 5.53 -36.89 -1.23
N ALA A 352 5.39 -38.10 -1.74
CA ALA A 352 6.38 -39.16 -1.55
C ALA A 352 7.56 -38.97 -2.50
N ARG A 353 8.69 -38.49 -1.99
CA ARG A 353 9.96 -38.39 -2.74
C ARG A 353 10.91 -39.51 -2.36
N LEU A 354 11.20 -40.38 -3.31
CA LEU A 354 12.13 -41.49 -3.14
C LEU A 354 13.54 -41.07 -3.54
N SER A 355 14.51 -41.24 -2.64
CA SER A 355 15.92 -41.08 -2.96
C SER A 355 16.38 -42.26 -3.81
N LEU A 356 16.61 -42.03 -5.12
CA LEU A 356 17.05 -43.09 -6.04
C LEU A 356 18.33 -43.81 -5.59
N PRO A 357 19.37 -43.13 -5.05
CA PRO A 357 20.55 -43.81 -4.52
C PRO A 357 20.23 -44.74 -3.34
N ARG A 358 19.32 -44.33 -2.44
CA ARG A 358 18.91 -45.17 -1.30
C ARG A 358 18.05 -46.34 -1.74
N LEU A 359 17.20 -46.14 -2.76
CA LEU A 359 16.38 -47.20 -3.32
C LEU A 359 17.24 -48.32 -3.89
N ALA A 360 18.32 -47.97 -4.60
CA ALA A 360 19.27 -48.95 -5.14
C ALA A 360 19.98 -49.75 -4.03
N SER A 361 20.29 -49.14 -2.89
CA SER A 361 20.91 -49.83 -1.74
C SER A 361 19.95 -50.72 -0.93
N MET A 362 18.63 -50.58 -1.13
CA MET A 362 17.60 -51.41 -0.50
C MET A 362 17.18 -52.59 -1.38
N ALA A 363 17.69 -52.70 -2.61
CA ALA A 363 17.46 -53.86 -3.45
C ALA A 363 18.08 -55.10 -2.76
N PRO A 364 17.31 -56.17 -2.51
CA PRO A 364 17.88 -57.39 -1.95
C PRO A 364 18.97 -57.89 -2.89
N ALA A 365 20.14 -58.24 -2.35
CA ALA A 365 21.14 -58.99 -3.10
C ALA A 365 20.43 -60.21 -3.72
N GLU A 366 20.55 -60.40 -5.03
CA GLU A 366 20.05 -61.59 -5.70
C GLU A 366 20.48 -62.84 -4.89
N PRO A 367 19.60 -63.83 -4.71
CA PRO A 367 20.03 -65.11 -4.15
C PRO A 367 20.94 -65.79 -5.18
N ALA A 368 22.24 -65.54 -5.07
CA ALA A 368 23.25 -66.35 -5.70
C ALA A 368 23.24 -67.74 -5.05
N SER A 369 22.42 -68.64 -5.61
CA SER A 369 22.63 -70.08 -5.74
C SER A 369 21.31 -70.85 -5.63
N ALA A 370 20.89 -71.49 -6.73
CA ALA A 370 20.51 -72.90 -6.79
C ALA A 370 19.93 -73.26 -8.16
N MET A 371 20.79 -73.56 -9.13
CA MET A 371 20.61 -74.80 -9.90
C MET A 371 21.93 -75.25 -10.48
N ARG A 372 22.30 -76.46 -10.06
CA ARG A 372 23.41 -77.26 -10.58
C ARG A 372 23.18 -77.66 -12.02
#